data_AF-A0A6C0GQL0-F1
#
_entry.id   AF-A0A6C0GQL0-F1
#
_cell.length_a   1.000
_cell.length_b   1.000
_cell.length_c   1.000
_cell.angle_alpha   90.00
_cell.angle_beta   90.00
_cell.angle_gamma   90.00
#
_symmetry.space_group_name_H-M   'P 1'
#
loop_
_entity.id
_entity.type
_entity.pdbx_description
1 polymer ?
#
loop_
_entity_poly.entity_id
_entity_poly.type
_entity_poly.pdbx_seq_one_letter_code
_entity_poly.pdbx_strand_id
1 'polypeptide(L)'
;MNRRTLIRVGIINLIVGVLIVSPFLPGPSFLSTPINFISSSIQFLSIPALVVSLFGLVGTIMEVKKVSRDKTYKIGARPLLMLTLPIFSFLTVIWLSDFARTYSRETAIGRATPLIIAVEKYNRDKGYYPVSLDQLKKESYLKFIPSPWIMGVAQYQYQPTGDSYRVSFSQNVIMGFNFEIVTYDKNDSHKAEGELETLYVTNTKHWKYYIYD
;
A
#
# COMPACT_ATOMS: atom_id res chain seq x y z
N MET A 1 -31.14 13.98 -13.74
CA MET A 1 -29.67 14.14 -13.61
C MET A 1 -29.02 13.99 -14.99
N ASN A 2 -27.99 14.76 -15.33
CA ASN A 2 -27.29 14.62 -16.62
C ASN A 2 -26.30 13.43 -16.57
N ARG A 3 -26.36 12.53 -17.56
CA ARG A 3 -25.42 11.39 -17.71
C ARG A 3 -23.96 11.85 -17.64
N ARG A 4 -23.63 13.00 -18.23
CA ARG A 4 -22.27 13.57 -18.19
C ARG A 4 -21.81 13.92 -16.76
N THR A 5 -22.73 14.41 -15.91
CA THR A 5 -22.43 14.72 -14.50
C THR A 5 -22.09 13.46 -13.74
N LEU A 6 -22.91 12.41 -13.87
CA LEU A 6 -22.68 11.14 -13.19
C LEU A 6 -21.35 10.50 -13.59
N ILE A 7 -21.03 10.49 -14.89
CA ILE A 7 -19.76 9.97 -15.40
C ILE A 7 -18.57 10.73 -14.80
N ARG A 8 -18.63 12.08 -14.76
CA ARG A 8 -17.56 12.89 -14.15
C ARG A 8 -17.37 12.58 -12.67
N VAL A 9 -18.47 12.50 -11.91
CA VAL A 9 -18.42 12.13 -10.48
C VAL A 9 -17.80 10.75 -10.30
N GLY A 10 -18.23 9.77 -11.09
CA GLY A 10 -17.69 8.41 -11.06
C GLY A 10 -16.20 8.35 -11.38
N ILE A 11 -15.75 9.05 -12.42
CA ILE A 11 -14.33 9.11 -12.80
C ILE A 11 -13.49 9.75 -11.69
N ILE A 12 -13.95 10.84 -11.08
CA ILE A 12 -13.21 11.51 -9.99
C ILE A 12 -13.08 10.58 -8.78
N ASN A 13 -14.16 9.92 -8.36
CA ASN A 13 -14.10 8.95 -7.27
C ASN A 13 -13.14 7.81 -7.61
N LEU A 14 -13.21 7.25 -8.83
CA LEU A 14 -12.32 6.19 -9.28
C LEU A 14 -10.84 6.62 -9.22
N ILE A 15 -10.51 7.81 -9.71
CA ILE A 15 -9.13 8.33 -9.67
C ILE A 15 -8.66 8.44 -8.22
N VAL A 16 -9.48 8.99 -7.32
CA VAL A 16 -9.11 9.09 -5.90
C VAL A 16 -8.96 7.72 -5.26
N GLY A 17 -9.82 6.76 -5.59
CA GLY A 17 -9.69 5.37 -5.13
C GLY A 17 -8.38 4.73 -5.58
N VAL A 18 -8.01 4.91 -6.85
CA VAL A 18 -6.73 4.44 -7.41
C VAL A 18 -5.55 5.10 -6.68
N LEU A 19 -5.60 6.40 -6.41
CA LEU A 19 -4.54 7.09 -5.67
C LEU A 19 -4.39 6.58 -4.24
N ILE A 20 -5.49 6.29 -3.55
CA ILE A 20 -5.47 5.71 -2.19
C ILE A 20 -4.75 4.36 -2.20
N VAL A 21 -5.07 3.48 -3.15
CA VAL A 21 -4.49 2.12 -3.19
C VAL A 21 -3.18 2.04 -3.98
N SER A 22 -2.77 3.11 -4.65
CA SER A 22 -1.56 3.13 -5.47
C SER A 22 -0.28 2.67 -4.76
N PRO A 23 -0.06 2.90 -3.44
CA PRO A 23 1.09 2.32 -2.75
C PRO A 23 1.19 0.80 -2.85
N PHE A 24 0.07 0.11 -3.03
CA PHE A 24 0.02 -1.35 -3.05
C PHE A 24 -0.02 -1.94 -4.47
N LEU A 25 -0.06 -1.08 -5.50
CA LEU A 25 -0.13 -1.52 -6.88
C LEU A 25 1.27 -1.79 -7.46
N PRO A 26 1.37 -2.67 -8.46
CA PRO A 26 2.63 -2.94 -9.12
C PRO A 26 3.25 -1.70 -9.74
N GLY A 27 4.55 -1.53 -9.57
CA GLY A 27 5.31 -0.44 -10.17
C GLY A 27 6.69 -0.27 -9.57
N PRO A 28 7.48 0.68 -10.10
CA PRO A 28 8.88 0.81 -9.72
C PRO A 28 9.02 1.43 -8.31
N SER A 29 9.90 0.85 -7.49
CA SER A 29 10.12 1.26 -6.09
C SER A 29 10.65 2.70 -5.90
N PHE A 30 11.14 3.37 -6.95
CA PHE A 30 11.53 4.78 -6.81
C PHE A 30 10.32 5.71 -6.60
N LEU A 31 9.10 5.23 -6.86
CA LEU A 31 7.86 5.95 -6.62
C LEU A 31 7.38 5.87 -5.17
N SER A 32 8.05 5.11 -4.29
CA SER A 32 7.53 4.82 -2.95
C SER A 32 7.32 6.06 -2.12
N THR A 33 8.28 6.97 -2.09
CA THR A 33 8.15 8.22 -1.35
C THR A 33 6.99 9.09 -1.83
N PRO A 34 6.90 9.51 -3.11
CA PRO A 34 5.80 10.37 -3.56
C PRO A 34 4.43 9.68 -3.46
N ILE A 35 4.33 8.39 -3.77
CA ILE A 35 3.06 7.65 -3.73
C ILE A 35 2.57 7.47 -2.29
N ASN A 36 3.47 7.11 -1.35
CA ASN A 36 3.10 7.01 0.06
C ASN A 36 2.67 8.37 0.62
N PHE A 37 3.35 9.46 0.23
CA PHE A 37 2.97 10.81 0.67
C PHE A 37 1.58 11.20 0.17
N ILE A 38 1.30 11.02 -1.13
CA ILE A 38 0.00 11.33 -1.73
C ILE A 38 -1.11 10.49 -1.08
N SER A 39 -0.91 9.17 -1.00
CA SER A 39 -1.92 8.28 -0.41
C SER A 39 -2.17 8.63 1.06
N SER A 40 -1.13 8.79 1.88
CA SER A 40 -1.28 9.14 3.30
C SER A 40 -2.00 10.47 3.49
N SER A 41 -1.72 11.47 2.65
CA SER A 41 -2.40 12.77 2.68
C SER A 41 -3.90 12.63 2.39
N ILE A 42 -4.27 11.83 1.37
CA ILE A 42 -5.67 11.57 1.04
C ILE A 42 -6.36 10.82 2.18
N GLN A 43 -5.72 9.80 2.74
CA GLN A 43 -6.25 9.01 3.86
C GLN A 43 -6.50 9.89 5.09
N PHE A 44 -5.51 10.71 5.46
CA PHE A 44 -5.62 11.62 6.59
C PHE A 44 -6.76 12.63 6.42
N LEU A 45 -6.92 13.19 5.21
CA LEU A 45 -8.01 14.12 4.91
C LEU A 45 -9.38 13.45 4.81
N SER A 46 -9.44 12.13 4.56
CA SER A 46 -10.71 11.43 4.34
C SER A 46 -11.62 11.41 5.58
N ILE A 47 -11.03 11.32 6.78
CA ILE A 47 -11.78 11.29 8.06
C ILE A 47 -12.49 12.62 8.32
N PRO A 48 -11.80 13.78 8.42
CA PRO A 48 -12.48 15.06 8.63
C PRO A 48 -13.39 15.44 7.45
N ALA A 49 -13.07 14.98 6.23
CA ALA A 49 -13.92 15.22 5.06
C ALA A 49 -15.30 14.55 5.17
N LEU A 50 -15.50 13.56 6.06
CA LEU A 50 -16.84 12.99 6.28
C LEU A 50 -17.84 14.04 6.76
N VAL A 51 -17.40 15.10 7.47
CA VAL A 51 -18.28 16.21 7.85
C VAL A 51 -18.77 16.97 6.60
N VAL A 52 -17.93 17.11 5.58
CA VAL A 52 -18.29 17.72 4.28
C VAL A 52 -19.41 16.94 3.59
N SER A 53 -19.48 15.63 3.80
CA SER A 53 -20.53 14.78 3.22
C SER A 53 -21.92 15.13 3.74
N LEU A 54 -22.04 15.64 4.98
CA LEU A 54 -23.32 16.10 5.52
C LEU A 54 -23.83 17.34 4.77
N PHE A 55 -22.94 18.29 4.48
CA PHE A 55 -23.28 19.45 3.64
C PHE A 55 -23.59 19.04 2.20
N GLY A 56 -22.85 18.07 1.66
CA GLY A 56 -23.13 17.44 0.37
C GLY A 56 -24.55 16.85 0.33
N LEU A 57 -24.93 16.09 1.36
CA LEU A 57 -26.25 15.48 1.49
C LEU A 57 -27.37 16.53 1.51
N VAL A 58 -27.24 17.57 2.34
CA VAL A 58 -28.21 18.68 2.38
C VAL A 58 -28.32 19.35 1.02
N GLY A 59 -27.19 19.65 0.38
CA GLY A 59 -27.14 20.22 -0.97
C GLY A 59 -27.82 19.34 -2.01
N THR A 60 -27.56 18.03 -1.99
CA THR A 60 -28.19 17.06 -2.89
C THR A 60 -29.70 16.99 -2.66
N ILE A 61 -30.18 16.96 -1.41
CA ILE A 61 -31.61 16.99 -1.08
C ILE A 61 -32.26 18.28 -1.60
N MET A 62 -31.61 19.43 -1.41
CA MET A 62 -32.12 20.71 -1.92
C MET A 62 -32.20 20.73 -3.44
N GLU A 63 -31.22 20.18 -4.16
CA GLU A 63 -31.25 20.10 -5.62
C GLU A 63 -32.32 19.12 -6.12
N VAL A 64 -32.52 17.98 -5.46
CA VAL A 64 -33.62 17.04 -5.79
C VAL A 64 -34.98 17.73 -5.62
N LYS A 65 -35.18 18.50 -4.54
CA LYS A 65 -36.39 19.31 -4.35
C LYS A 65 -36.59 20.33 -5.47
N LYS A 66 -35.52 20.96 -5.97
CA LYS A 66 -35.60 21.88 -7.12
C LYS A 66 -36.01 21.17 -8.41
N VAL A 67 -35.43 20.00 -8.71
CA VAL A 67 -35.84 19.17 -9.87
C VAL A 67 -37.33 18.80 -9.80
N SER A 68 -37.84 18.52 -8.61
CA SER A 68 -39.27 18.20 -8.43
C SER A 68 -40.19 19.40 -8.73
N ARG A 69 -39.71 20.64 -8.56
CA ARG A 69 -40.47 21.86 -8.85
C ARG A 69 -40.32 22.31 -10.30
N ASP A 70 -39.13 22.14 -10.85
CA ASP A 70 -38.77 22.52 -12.21
C ASP A 70 -38.16 21.33 -12.96
N LYS A 71 -38.93 20.75 -13.87
CA LYS A 71 -38.50 19.58 -14.68
C LYS A 71 -37.32 19.89 -15.61
N THR A 72 -37.03 21.16 -15.88
CA THR A 72 -35.90 21.56 -16.72
C THR A 72 -34.59 21.65 -15.92
N TYR A 73 -34.68 21.77 -14.59
CA TYR A 73 -33.53 21.86 -13.70
C TYR A 73 -32.74 20.53 -13.66
N LYS A 74 -31.41 20.64 -13.61
CA LYS A 74 -30.49 19.49 -13.56
C LYS A 74 -29.58 19.61 -12.34
N ILE A 75 -29.50 18.52 -11.57
CA ILE A 75 -28.57 18.37 -10.44
C ILE A 75 -27.13 18.59 -10.91
N GLY A 76 -26.40 19.44 -10.19
CA GLY A 76 -25.01 19.78 -10.45
C GLY A 76 -24.03 18.71 -9.93
N ALA A 77 -22.78 18.76 -10.40
CA ALA A 77 -21.73 17.84 -9.91
C ALA A 77 -21.30 18.16 -8.47
N ARG A 78 -21.35 19.43 -8.06
CA ARG A 78 -20.77 19.91 -6.79
C ARG A 78 -21.36 19.23 -5.55
N PRO A 79 -22.68 19.24 -5.29
CA PRO A 79 -23.20 18.60 -4.08
C PRO A 79 -23.00 17.08 -4.11
N LEU A 80 -23.05 16.47 -5.30
CA LEU A 80 -22.75 15.05 -5.46
C LEU A 80 -21.29 14.74 -5.10
N LEU A 81 -20.31 15.53 -5.57
CA LEU A 81 -18.91 15.34 -5.20
C LEU A 81 -18.68 15.55 -3.70
N MET A 82 -19.27 16.59 -3.11
CA MET A 82 -19.18 16.84 -1.67
C MET A 82 -19.76 15.68 -0.85
N LEU A 83 -20.81 15.02 -1.35
CA LEU A 83 -21.41 13.85 -0.74
C LEU A 83 -20.57 12.59 -0.95
N THR A 84 -20.29 12.24 -2.20
CA THR A 84 -19.73 10.92 -2.54
C THR A 84 -18.24 10.83 -2.26
N LEU A 85 -17.47 11.89 -2.50
CA LEU A 85 -16.00 11.80 -2.47
C LEU A 85 -15.46 11.43 -1.08
N PRO A 86 -15.90 12.04 0.03
CA PRO A 86 -15.42 11.66 1.35
C PRO A 86 -15.84 10.24 1.73
N ILE A 87 -17.11 9.88 1.48
CA ILE A 87 -17.65 8.55 1.78
C ILE A 87 -16.88 7.48 0.99
N PHE A 88 -16.70 7.69 -0.32
CA PHE A 88 -16.00 6.76 -1.18
C PHE A 88 -14.53 6.61 -0.79
N SER A 89 -13.86 7.72 -0.48
CA SER A 89 -12.46 7.70 -0.01
C SER A 89 -12.35 6.90 1.27
N PHE A 90 -13.19 7.18 2.27
CA PHE A 90 -13.21 6.46 3.55
C PHE A 90 -13.47 4.96 3.38
N LEU A 91 -14.45 4.57 2.57
CA LEU A 91 -14.74 3.17 2.28
C LEU A 91 -13.57 2.48 1.57
N THR A 92 -12.90 3.17 0.65
CA THR A 92 -11.71 2.65 -0.03
C THR A 92 -10.59 2.37 0.96
N VAL A 93 -10.36 3.29 1.91
CA VAL A 93 -9.34 3.14 2.95
C VAL A 93 -9.60 1.90 3.82
N ILE A 94 -10.84 1.69 4.28
CA ILE A 94 -11.16 0.59 5.19
C ILE A 94 -11.17 -0.77 4.48
N TRP A 95 -11.82 -0.87 3.33
CA TRP A 95 -12.10 -2.17 2.70
C TRP A 95 -11.06 -2.56 1.66
N LEU A 96 -10.67 -1.62 0.78
CA LEU A 96 -9.82 -1.96 -0.36
C LEU A 96 -8.34 -2.02 0.02
N SER A 97 -7.91 -1.24 1.01
CA SER A 97 -6.50 -1.23 1.44
C SER A 97 -6.04 -2.56 2.01
N ASP A 98 -6.87 -3.30 2.75
CA ASP A 98 -6.49 -4.60 3.33
C ASP A 98 -6.22 -5.65 2.25
N PHE A 99 -7.15 -5.74 1.28
CA PHE A 99 -6.98 -6.59 0.10
C PHE A 99 -5.72 -6.21 -0.70
N ALA A 100 -5.56 -4.91 -0.99
CA ALA A 100 -4.42 -4.42 -1.76
C ALA A 100 -3.08 -4.66 -1.04
N ARG A 101 -3.04 -4.48 0.28
CA ARG A 101 -1.87 -4.74 1.13
C ARG A 101 -1.47 -6.22 1.13
N THR A 102 -2.44 -7.12 1.20
CA THR A 102 -2.18 -8.56 1.11
C THR A 102 -1.59 -8.92 -0.24
N TYR A 103 -2.18 -8.43 -1.33
CA TYR A 103 -1.65 -8.60 -2.68
C TYR A 103 -0.22 -8.05 -2.84
N SER A 104 0.02 -6.83 -2.33
CA SER A 104 1.33 -6.19 -2.31
C SER A 104 2.37 -7.05 -1.58
N ARG A 105 2.04 -7.52 -0.38
CA ARG A 105 2.90 -8.38 0.45
C ARG A 105 3.27 -9.67 -0.28
N GLU A 106 2.29 -10.39 -0.80
CA GLU A 106 2.54 -11.66 -1.50
C GLU A 106 3.36 -11.45 -2.77
N THR A 107 3.10 -10.36 -3.51
CA THR A 107 3.90 -9.99 -4.69
C THR A 107 5.35 -9.70 -4.32
N ALA A 108 5.59 -8.88 -3.30
CA ALA A 108 6.93 -8.57 -2.81
C ALA A 108 7.65 -9.83 -2.30
N ILE A 109 6.99 -10.68 -1.51
CA ILE A 109 7.55 -11.98 -1.07
C ILE A 109 7.99 -12.82 -2.28
N GLY A 110 7.13 -12.98 -3.28
CA GLY A 110 7.45 -13.74 -4.49
C GLY A 110 8.67 -13.17 -5.22
N ARG A 111 8.77 -11.83 -5.31
CA ARG A 111 9.86 -11.11 -5.96
C ARG A 111 11.19 -11.17 -5.20
N ALA A 112 11.17 -11.47 -3.91
CA ALA A 112 12.38 -11.68 -3.10
C ALA A 112 13.02 -13.06 -3.32
N THR A 113 12.31 -14.01 -3.92
CA THR A 113 12.80 -15.39 -4.12
C THR A 113 14.15 -15.48 -4.82
N PRO A 114 14.42 -14.78 -5.94
CA PRO A 114 15.73 -14.84 -6.59
C PRO A 114 16.86 -14.29 -5.72
N LEU A 115 16.56 -13.32 -4.86
CA LEU A 115 17.52 -12.76 -3.91
C LEU A 115 17.89 -13.79 -2.84
N ILE A 116 16.90 -14.46 -2.25
CA ILE A 116 17.09 -15.54 -1.26
C ILE A 116 17.92 -16.67 -1.86
N ILE A 117 17.58 -17.14 -3.07
CA ILE A 117 18.32 -18.20 -3.75
C ILE A 117 19.78 -17.82 -3.96
N ALA A 118 20.06 -16.57 -4.36
CA ALA A 118 21.42 -16.09 -4.55
C ALA A 118 22.21 -16.03 -3.24
N VAL A 119 21.60 -15.58 -2.14
CA VAL A 119 22.21 -15.57 -0.81
C VAL A 119 22.56 -16.98 -0.35
N GLU A 120 21.64 -17.95 -0.48
CA GLU A 120 21.90 -19.34 -0.10
C GLU A 120 22.97 -19.99 -0.98
N LYS A 121 22.99 -19.67 -2.28
CA LYS A 121 24.03 -20.16 -3.19
C LYS A 121 25.40 -19.59 -2.80
N TYR A 122 25.46 -18.30 -2.48
CA TYR A 122 26.68 -17.66 -2.00
C TYR A 122 27.23 -18.36 -0.75
N ASN A 123 26.37 -18.59 0.25
CA ASN A 123 26.77 -19.27 1.48
C ASN A 123 27.27 -20.70 1.22
N ARG A 124 26.62 -21.43 0.31
CA ARG A 124 27.05 -22.79 -0.07
C ARG A 124 28.45 -22.82 -0.69
N ASP A 125 28.76 -21.83 -1.53
CA ASP A 125 30.02 -21.79 -2.27
C ASP A 125 31.17 -21.22 -1.43
N LYS A 126 30.88 -20.31 -0.48
CA LYS A 126 31.88 -19.58 0.31
C LYS A 126 31.99 -20.02 1.76
N GLY A 127 30.97 -20.71 2.29
CA GLY A 127 30.87 -21.12 3.68
C GLY A 127 30.43 -20.02 4.65
N TYR A 128 30.03 -18.84 4.15
CA TYR A 128 29.51 -17.74 4.97
C TYR A 128 28.49 -16.89 4.18
N TYR A 129 27.59 -16.20 4.88
CA TYR A 129 26.61 -15.30 4.28
C TYR A 129 27.25 -13.97 3.81
N PRO A 130 26.79 -13.37 2.70
CA PRO A 130 27.37 -12.13 2.21
C PRO A 130 27.15 -11.00 3.22
N VAL A 131 28.12 -10.08 3.33
CA VAL A 131 28.01 -8.94 4.27
C VAL A 131 26.99 -7.90 3.78
N SER A 132 26.74 -7.85 2.47
CA SER A 132 25.78 -6.95 1.85
C SER A 132 25.27 -7.49 0.52
N LEU A 133 24.14 -6.98 0.03
CA LEU A 133 23.60 -7.36 -1.27
C LEU A 133 24.52 -6.99 -2.44
N ASP A 134 25.33 -5.95 -2.31
CA ASP A 134 26.26 -5.56 -3.37
C ASP A 134 27.40 -6.57 -3.56
N GLN A 135 27.72 -7.36 -2.54
CA GLN A 135 28.67 -8.47 -2.67
C GLN A 135 28.16 -9.53 -3.65
N LEU A 136 26.86 -9.83 -3.63
CA LEU A 136 26.24 -10.76 -4.58
C LEU A 136 26.36 -10.27 -6.03
N LYS A 137 26.32 -8.95 -6.26
CA LYS A 137 26.56 -8.37 -7.59
C LYS A 137 28.01 -8.49 -8.01
N LYS A 138 28.93 -8.07 -7.14
CA LYS A 138 30.38 -8.08 -7.42
C LYS A 138 30.89 -9.48 -7.74
N GLU A 139 30.37 -10.49 -7.03
CA GLU A 139 30.74 -11.89 -7.22
C GLU A 139 29.85 -12.62 -8.24
N SER A 140 29.06 -11.88 -9.03
CA SER A 140 28.26 -12.41 -10.15
C SER A 140 27.19 -13.45 -9.77
N TYR A 141 26.75 -13.48 -8.51
CA TYR A 141 25.58 -14.27 -8.08
C TYR A 141 24.26 -13.64 -8.54
N LEU A 142 24.23 -12.31 -8.70
CA LEU A 142 23.10 -11.56 -9.24
C LEU A 142 23.56 -10.48 -10.22
N LYS A 143 22.82 -10.31 -11.33
CA LYS A 143 23.04 -9.19 -12.26
C LYS A 143 22.56 -7.85 -11.68
N PHE A 144 21.47 -7.88 -10.93
CA PHE A 144 20.86 -6.73 -10.26
C PHE A 144 20.14 -7.20 -8.99
N ILE A 145 19.94 -6.31 -8.01
CA ILE A 145 19.09 -6.64 -6.86
C ILE A 145 17.63 -6.56 -7.32
N PRO A 146 16.82 -7.62 -7.16
CA PRO A 146 15.40 -7.57 -7.46
C PRO A 146 14.71 -6.46 -6.65
N SER A 147 13.85 -5.68 -7.29
CA SER A 147 12.92 -4.77 -6.59
C SER A 147 11.62 -5.51 -6.25
N PRO A 148 10.95 -5.15 -5.14
CA PRO A 148 9.60 -5.61 -4.82
C PRO A 148 8.58 -5.38 -5.93
N TRP A 149 8.83 -4.40 -6.80
CA TRP A 149 7.94 -4.01 -7.89
C TRP A 149 6.53 -3.63 -7.42
N ILE A 150 6.47 -3.02 -6.23
CA ILE A 150 5.27 -2.38 -5.68
C ILE A 150 5.60 -0.92 -5.46
N MET A 151 4.73 -0.01 -5.91
CA MET A 151 5.02 1.42 -5.92
C MET A 151 5.35 1.96 -4.53
N GLY A 152 4.61 1.59 -3.50
CA GLY A 152 4.78 2.05 -2.12
C GLY A 152 5.83 1.31 -1.30
N VAL A 153 6.48 0.29 -1.86
CA VAL A 153 7.50 -0.52 -1.17
C VAL A 153 8.88 -0.11 -1.65
N ALA A 154 9.73 0.30 -0.70
CA ALA A 154 11.12 0.63 -0.95
C ALA A 154 11.96 -0.61 -1.33
N GLN A 155 13.28 -0.47 -1.51
CA GLN A 155 14.15 -1.61 -1.79
C GLN A 155 14.17 -2.59 -0.61
N TYR A 156 14.48 -3.86 -0.89
CA TYR A 156 14.69 -4.86 0.17
C TYR A 156 15.85 -4.43 1.07
N GLN A 157 15.65 -4.63 2.37
CA GLN A 157 16.67 -4.52 3.38
C GLN A 157 17.24 -5.91 3.64
N TYR A 158 18.55 -5.99 3.80
CA TYR A 158 19.27 -7.22 4.07
C TYR A 158 20.15 -7.04 5.30
N GLN A 159 20.08 -7.99 6.22
CA GLN A 159 20.86 -7.98 7.44
C GLN A 159 21.43 -9.38 7.69
N PRO A 160 22.76 -9.58 7.66
CA PRO A 160 23.36 -10.84 8.08
C PRO A 160 23.29 -10.99 9.61
N THR A 161 23.06 -12.20 10.10
CA THR A 161 22.89 -12.53 11.52
C THR A 161 23.81 -13.70 11.93
N GLY A 162 25.10 -13.58 11.61
CA GLY A 162 26.09 -14.64 11.85
C GLY A 162 25.84 -15.85 10.94
N ASP A 163 25.22 -16.88 11.48
CA ASP A 163 24.89 -18.13 10.79
C ASP A 163 23.54 -18.09 10.04
N SER A 164 22.99 -16.90 9.86
CA SER A 164 21.69 -16.64 9.23
C SER A 164 21.70 -15.26 8.55
N TYR A 165 20.57 -14.90 7.95
CA TYR A 165 20.30 -13.55 7.45
C TYR A 165 18.80 -13.27 7.50
N ARG A 166 18.48 -11.99 7.40
CA ARG A 166 17.13 -11.48 7.24
C ARG A 166 17.01 -10.69 5.95
N VAL A 167 15.89 -10.86 5.27
CA VAL A 167 15.46 -10.00 4.17
C VAL A 167 14.12 -9.39 4.58
N SER A 168 14.02 -8.07 4.59
CA SER A 168 12.80 -7.39 4.97
C SER A 168 12.40 -6.32 3.97
N PHE A 169 11.13 -5.96 4.01
CA PHE A 169 10.59 -4.76 3.37
C PHE A 169 9.49 -4.17 4.25
N SER A 170 9.21 -2.89 4.05
CA SER A 170 8.15 -2.18 4.75
C SER A 170 7.11 -1.62 3.80
N GLN A 171 5.86 -1.60 4.24
CA GLN A 171 4.77 -0.94 3.53
C GLN A 171 3.85 -0.19 4.49
N ASN A 172 3.29 0.92 4.03
CA ASN A 172 2.37 1.73 4.84
C ASN A 172 1.04 0.98 5.05
N VAL A 173 0.53 1.00 6.28
CA VAL A 173 -0.75 0.38 6.65
C VAL A 173 -1.88 1.39 6.55
N ILE A 174 -1.77 2.48 7.31
CA ILE A 174 -2.79 3.52 7.38
C ILE A 174 -2.15 4.86 7.70
N MET A 175 -2.51 5.88 6.93
CA MET A 175 -2.18 7.30 7.13
C MET A 175 -0.69 7.62 7.30
N GLY A 176 0.23 6.68 7.04
CA GLY A 176 1.66 6.87 7.30
C GLY A 176 2.05 6.85 8.78
N PHE A 177 1.14 6.45 9.67
CA PHE A 177 1.45 6.27 11.10
C PHE A 177 1.88 4.85 11.43
N ASN A 178 1.42 3.86 10.66
CA ASN A 178 1.74 2.46 10.91
C ASN A 178 2.40 1.84 9.67
N PHE A 179 3.40 1.01 9.90
CA PHE A 179 4.14 0.30 8.87
C PHE A 179 4.07 -1.20 9.12
N GLU A 180 3.71 -1.94 8.08
CA GLU A 180 3.84 -3.38 8.09
C GLU A 180 5.29 -3.74 7.72
N ILE A 181 6.00 -4.37 8.65
CA ILE A 181 7.35 -4.88 8.44
C ILE A 181 7.25 -6.37 8.15
N VAL A 182 7.63 -6.77 6.93
CA VAL A 182 7.57 -8.15 6.47
C VAL A 182 8.99 -8.69 6.36
N THR A 183 9.27 -9.79 7.06
CA THR A 183 10.63 -10.29 7.23
C THR A 183 10.72 -11.78 6.94
N TYR A 184 11.68 -12.14 6.10
CA TYR A 184 12.20 -13.49 5.93
C TYR A 184 13.27 -13.77 6.98
N ASP A 185 13.16 -14.90 7.67
CA ASP A 185 14.22 -15.43 8.54
C ASP A 185 14.23 -16.96 8.43
N LYS A 186 15.33 -17.50 7.92
CA LYS A 186 15.49 -18.94 7.67
C LYS A 186 15.31 -19.79 8.94
N ASN A 187 15.69 -19.24 10.10
CA ASN A 187 15.62 -19.95 11.38
C ASN A 187 14.29 -19.71 12.10
N ASP A 188 13.34 -19.01 11.47
CA ASP A 188 12.07 -18.61 12.06
C ASP A 188 12.20 -17.79 13.37
N SER A 189 13.37 -17.15 13.57
CA SER A 189 13.72 -16.37 14.77
C SER A 189 13.18 -14.92 14.76
N HIS A 190 12.00 -14.74 14.16
CA HIS A 190 11.34 -13.46 14.06
C HIS A 190 10.99 -12.89 15.43
N LYS A 191 11.11 -11.57 15.56
CA LYS A 191 10.64 -10.80 16.71
C LYS A 191 9.81 -9.64 16.19
N ALA A 192 8.70 -9.36 16.85
CA ALA A 192 7.98 -8.13 16.65
C ALA A 192 8.74 -7.00 17.37
N GLU A 193 8.74 -5.81 16.78
CA GLU A 193 9.32 -4.60 17.34
C GLU A 193 8.22 -3.51 17.33
N GLY A 194 8.23 -2.60 18.31
CA GLY A 194 7.19 -1.58 18.48
C GLY A 194 6.27 -1.87 19.68
N GLU A 195 5.19 -1.10 19.84
CA GLU A 195 4.22 -1.33 20.92
C GLU A 195 3.37 -2.58 20.67
N LEU A 196 3.15 -2.93 19.40
CA LEU A 196 2.42 -4.11 19.00
C LEU A 196 3.35 -5.32 18.84
N GLU A 197 3.46 -6.13 19.89
CA GLU A 197 4.28 -7.37 19.87
C GLU A 197 3.65 -8.54 19.07
N THR A 198 2.56 -8.28 18.33
CA THR A 198 1.86 -9.34 17.60
C THR A 198 2.59 -9.71 16.31
N LEU A 199 3.00 -10.96 16.22
CA LEU A 199 3.62 -11.53 15.04
C LEU A 199 2.58 -12.31 14.23
N TYR A 200 2.40 -11.92 12.97
CA TYR A 200 1.45 -12.52 12.05
C TYR A 200 2.17 -13.46 11.07
N VAL A 201 1.50 -14.57 10.76
CA VAL A 201 2.01 -15.59 9.83
C VAL A 201 1.57 -15.22 8.41
N THR A 202 2.47 -15.39 7.44
CA THR A 202 2.13 -15.29 6.02
C THR A 202 1.84 -16.68 5.43
N ASN A 203 1.28 -16.72 4.23
CA ASN A 203 1.11 -17.98 3.49
C ASN A 203 2.43 -18.59 2.97
N THR A 204 3.58 -17.93 3.19
CA THR A 204 4.89 -18.37 2.71
C THR A 204 5.80 -18.73 3.89
N LYS A 205 6.44 -19.90 3.81
CA LYS A 205 7.35 -20.39 4.85
C LYS A 205 8.47 -19.39 5.13
N HIS A 206 8.86 -19.25 6.40
CA HIS A 206 9.92 -18.36 6.88
C HIS A 206 9.62 -16.85 6.75
N TRP A 207 8.45 -16.48 6.24
CA TRP A 207 7.99 -15.10 6.17
C TRP A 207 6.93 -14.84 7.24
N LYS A 208 7.19 -13.83 8.06
CA LYS A 208 6.25 -13.31 9.05
C LYS A 208 6.21 -11.79 8.95
N TYR A 209 5.18 -11.18 9.49
CA TYR A 209 5.08 -9.72 9.54
C TYR A 209 4.57 -9.25 10.89
N TYR A 210 4.86 -8.00 11.21
CA TYR A 210 4.30 -7.29 12.35
C TYR A 210 3.96 -5.85 11.93
N ILE A 211 3.17 -5.17 12.74
CA ILE A 211 2.83 -3.76 12.53
C ILE A 211 3.68 -2.94 13.51
N TYR A 212 4.48 -2.04 12.95
CA TYR A 212 5.30 -1.07 13.67
C TYR A 212 4.60 0.29 13.64
N ASP A 213 4.52 0.94 14.80
CA ASP A 213 3.87 2.23 15.04
C ASP A 213 4.86 3.40 15.27
#